data_AF-A0A834I789-F1
#
_entry.id   AF-A0A834I789-F1
#
_cell.length_a   1.000
_cell.length_b   1.000
_cell.length_c   1.000
_cell.angle_alpha   90.00
_cell.angle_beta   90.00
_cell.angle_gamma   90.00
#
_symmetry.space_group_name_H-M   'P 1'
#
loop_
_entity.id
_entity.type
_entity.pdbx_description
1 polymer ?
#
loop_
_entity_poly.entity_id
_entity_poly.type
_entity_poly.pdbx_seq_one_letter_code
_entity_poly.pdbx_strand_id
1 'polypeptide(L)'
;MYDVYSRSKLCNILFTISLHEKLQSTGVTTYTLHPGAISTNMTHQMQPGFKNILDFCLYWMFKTPIEGAQTTIHCAVAKNIEKYSGSLFSDCRIVELYKTAKNPELAKGLWSLSEKLVKLE
;
A
#
# COMPACT_ATOMS: atom_id res chain seq x y z
N MET A 1 -0.36 15.39 -11.29
CA MET A 1 -0.99 14.06 -11.37
C MET A 1 -0.35 13.06 -10.41
N TYR A 2 0.98 12.88 -10.42
CA TYR A 2 1.69 12.02 -9.45
C TYR A 2 1.52 12.45 -7.98
N ASP A 3 1.48 13.75 -7.70
CA ASP A 3 1.33 14.25 -6.32
C ASP A 3 0.01 13.82 -5.65
N VAL A 4 -1.12 13.88 -6.38
CA VAL A 4 -2.44 13.46 -5.85
C VAL A 4 -2.47 11.95 -5.58
N TYR A 5 -1.89 11.15 -6.47
CA TYR A 5 -1.76 9.71 -6.27
C TYR A 5 -0.88 9.38 -5.07
N SER A 6 0.29 9.99 -4.96
CA SER A 6 1.19 9.79 -3.82
C SER A 6 0.52 10.18 -2.51
N ARG A 7 -0.24 11.28 -2.49
CA ARG A 7 -1.03 11.70 -1.33
C ARG A 7 -2.12 10.68 -0.97
N SER A 8 -2.83 10.12 -1.95
CA SER A 8 -3.84 9.09 -1.66
C SER A 8 -3.21 7.81 -1.09
N LYS A 9 -2.02 7.43 -1.54
CA LYS A 9 -1.27 6.29 -0.96
C LYS A 9 -0.75 6.58 0.44
N LEU A 10 -0.31 7.81 0.72
CA LEU A 10 0.01 8.24 2.08
C LEU A 10 -1.23 8.15 2.99
N CYS A 11 -2.42 8.53 2.50
CA CYS A 11 -3.66 8.40 3.26
C CYS A 11 -3.95 6.96 3.68
N ASN A 12 -3.65 5.96 2.85
CA ASN A 12 -3.83 4.55 3.23
C ASN A 12 -2.94 4.14 4.42
N ILE A 13 -1.71 4.66 4.47
CA ILE A 13 -0.79 4.41 5.60
C ILE A 13 -1.34 5.04 6.87
N LEU A 14 -1.68 6.33 6.81
CA LEU A 14 -2.24 7.08 7.94
C LEU A 14 -3.55 6.45 8.44
N PHE A 15 -4.43 6.03 7.52
CA PHE A 15 -5.68 5.32 7.84
C PHE A 15 -5.40 4.02 8.60
N THR A 16 -4.42 3.23 8.16
CA THR A 16 -4.07 1.96 8.80
C THR A 16 -3.55 2.19 10.23
N ILE A 17 -2.79 3.25 10.46
CA ILE A 17 -2.30 3.61 11.81
C ILE A 17 -3.47 3.92 12.73
N SER A 18 -4.40 4.80 12.32
CA SER A 18 -5.59 5.10 13.12
C SER A 18 -6.51 3.89 13.32
N LEU A 19 -6.64 3.04 12.29
CA LEU A 19 -7.43 1.82 12.40
C LEU A 19 -6.78 0.82 13.38
N HIS A 20 -5.45 0.71 13.36
CA HIS A 20 -4.71 -0.10 14.34
C HIS A 20 -5.00 0.37 15.77
N GLU A 21 -4.88 1.68 16.04
CA GLU A 21 -5.16 2.26 17.37
C GLU A 21 -6.60 1.96 17.82
N LYS A 22 -7.58 2.11 16.93
CA LYS A 22 -8.99 1.86 17.23
C LYS A 22 -9.31 0.38 17.47
N LEU A 23 -8.51 -0.55 16.94
CA LEU A 23 -8.75 -1.99 17.01
C LEU A 23 -7.90 -2.74 18.05
N GLN A 24 -7.04 -2.06 18.84
CA GLN A 24 -6.08 -2.70 19.76
C GLN A 24 -6.68 -3.73 20.74
N SER A 25 -7.98 -3.64 21.07
CA SER A 25 -8.67 -4.55 21.99
C SER A 25 -9.55 -5.61 21.31
N THR A 26 -9.62 -5.61 19.98
CA THR A 26 -10.54 -6.49 19.22
C THR A 26 -9.90 -7.80 18.77
N GLY A 27 -8.58 -7.91 18.87
CA GLY A 27 -7.80 -9.02 18.28
C GLY A 27 -7.64 -8.93 16.76
N VAL A 28 -8.17 -7.89 16.10
CA VAL A 28 -8.00 -7.64 14.66
C VAL A 28 -6.70 -6.87 14.42
N THR A 29 -5.89 -7.38 13.49
CA THR A 29 -4.64 -6.75 13.05
C THR A 29 -4.82 -6.04 11.71
N THR A 30 -4.08 -4.97 11.49
CA THR A 30 -4.16 -4.16 10.27
C THR A 30 -2.77 -3.88 9.71
N TYR A 31 -2.66 -3.83 8.39
CA TYR A 31 -1.40 -3.62 7.69
C TYR A 31 -1.60 -2.76 6.44
N THR A 32 -0.65 -1.89 6.16
CA THR A 32 -0.53 -1.30 4.81
C THR A 32 0.56 -2.06 4.07
N LEU A 33 0.47 -2.12 2.74
CA LEU A 33 1.52 -2.74 1.94
C LEU A 33 1.75 -2.03 0.61
N HIS A 34 2.95 -2.22 0.09
CA HIS A 34 3.34 -1.87 -1.27
C HIS A 34 3.66 -3.17 -2.03
N PRO A 35 2.99 -3.46 -3.16
CA PRO A 35 3.21 -4.70 -3.91
C PRO A 35 4.51 -4.69 -4.74
N GLY A 36 5.16 -3.52 -4.85
CA GLY A 36 6.28 -3.29 -5.76
C GLY A 36 5.82 -2.68 -7.08
N ALA A 37 6.78 -2.44 -7.97
CA ALA A 37 6.48 -2.03 -9.33
C ALA A 37 6.01 -3.27 -10.11
N ILE A 38 4.70 -3.42 -10.31
CA ILE A 38 4.11 -4.56 -11.04
C ILE A 38 3.95 -4.19 -12.51
N SER A 39 4.30 -5.10 -13.40
CA SER A 39 3.96 -5.03 -14.82
C SER A 39 2.46 -5.28 -14.96
N THR A 40 1.70 -4.20 -14.78
CA THR A 40 0.29 -4.15 -15.17
C THR A 40 0.28 -3.70 -16.62
N ASN A 41 -0.59 -4.29 -17.45
CA ASN A 41 -0.67 -4.09 -18.92
C ASN A 41 -0.92 -2.62 -19.33
N MET A 42 0.02 -1.71 -19.07
CA MET A 42 -0.06 -0.29 -19.43
C MET A 42 0.23 -0.04 -20.91
N THR A 43 0.68 -1.05 -21.66
CA THR A 43 1.11 -0.94 -23.08
C THR A 43 0.04 -1.35 -24.10
N HIS A 44 -1.22 -1.51 -23.68
CA HIS A 44 -2.28 -2.02 -24.57
C HIS A 44 -2.59 -1.12 -25.78
N GLN A 45 -2.13 0.15 -25.79
CA GLN A 45 -2.34 1.11 -26.88
C GLN A 45 -1.08 1.46 -27.70
N MET A 46 0.05 0.77 -27.52
CA MET A 46 1.30 1.11 -28.22
C MET A 46 1.50 0.35 -29.54
N GLN A 47 2.09 1.02 -30.52
CA GLN A 47 2.39 0.50 -31.87
C GLN A 47 3.27 -0.79 -31.80
N PRO A 48 3.02 -1.81 -32.63
CA PRO A 48 3.61 -3.16 -32.48
C PRO A 48 5.16 -3.22 -32.44
N GLY A 49 5.84 -2.32 -33.15
CA GLY A 49 7.30 -2.35 -33.29
C GLY A 49 8.10 -1.83 -32.08
N PHE A 50 7.55 -0.85 -31.34
CA PHE A 50 8.17 -0.33 -30.11
C PHE A 50 7.81 -1.14 -28.86
N LYS A 51 6.81 -2.01 -28.99
CA LYS A 51 6.25 -2.81 -27.90
C LYS A 51 7.22 -3.89 -27.43
N ASN A 52 7.94 -4.55 -28.34
CA ASN A 52 8.77 -5.73 -27.98
C ASN A 52 10.03 -5.40 -27.17
N ILE A 53 10.74 -4.31 -27.50
CA ILE A 53 11.95 -3.89 -26.77
C ILE A 53 11.56 -3.30 -25.41
N LEU A 54 10.49 -2.49 -25.39
CA LEU A 54 9.99 -1.89 -24.17
C LEU A 54 9.41 -2.95 -23.24
N ASP A 55 8.61 -3.90 -23.74
CA ASP A 55 8.06 -5.01 -22.94
C ASP A 55 9.19 -5.90 -22.40
N PHE A 56 10.28 -6.13 -23.13
CA PHE A 56 11.45 -6.86 -22.62
C PHE A 56 12.15 -6.12 -21.47
N CYS A 57 12.38 -4.81 -21.62
CA CYS A 57 12.95 -3.98 -20.56
C CYS A 57 12.01 -3.88 -19.34
N LEU A 58 10.71 -3.71 -19.56
CA LEU A 58 9.69 -3.65 -18.52
C LEU A 58 9.54 -5.01 -17.82
N TYR A 59 9.64 -6.13 -18.54
CA TYR A 59 9.63 -7.47 -17.96
C TYR A 59 10.79 -7.67 -16.97
N TRP A 60 11.98 -7.12 -17.26
CA TRP A 60 13.12 -7.25 -16.36
C TRP A 60 13.08 -6.27 -15.17
N MET A 61 12.40 -5.13 -15.32
CA MET A 61 12.32 -4.11 -14.28
C MET A 61 11.11 -4.23 -13.34
N PHE A 62 10.03 -4.89 -13.78
CA PHE A 62 8.77 -4.94 -13.06
C PHE A 62 8.41 -6.37 -12.66
N LYS A 63 7.85 -6.51 -11.45
CA LYS A 63 7.32 -7.77 -10.93
C LYS A 63 6.13 -8.25 -11.75
N THR A 64 5.95 -9.54 -11.85
CA THR A 64 4.71 -10.16 -12.31
C THR A 64 3.56 -9.92 -11.32
N PRO A 65 2.28 -10.04 -11.74
CA PRO A 65 1.15 -9.97 -10.81
C PRO A 65 1.23 -11.02 -9.69
N ILE A 66 1.78 -12.21 -9.97
CA ILE A 66 1.96 -13.30 -8.99
C ILE A 66 2.97 -12.89 -7.92
N GLU A 67 4.09 -12.29 -8.32
CA GLU A 67 5.11 -11.77 -7.39
C GLU A 67 4.57 -10.56 -6.61
N GLY A 68 3.83 -9.66 -7.29
CA GLY A 68 3.22 -8.50 -6.66
C GLY A 68 2.17 -8.84 -5.60
N ALA A 69 1.46 -9.96 -5.77
CA ALA A 69 0.46 -10.43 -4.82
C ALA A 69 1.06 -11.00 -3.53
N GLN A 70 2.36 -11.36 -3.53
CA GLN A 70 2.98 -12.06 -2.39
C GLN A 70 2.89 -11.26 -1.10
N THR A 71 3.12 -9.94 -1.12
CA THR A 71 3.02 -9.12 0.10
C THR A 71 1.59 -9.08 0.63
N THR A 72 0.58 -9.02 -0.25
CA THR A 72 -0.83 -9.08 0.15
C THR A 72 -1.18 -10.40 0.80
N ILE A 73 -0.76 -11.51 0.18
CA ILE A 73 -0.97 -12.86 0.73
C ILE A 73 -0.26 -12.98 2.07
N HIS A 74 0.99 -12.54 2.16
CA HIS A 74 1.77 -12.55 3.41
C HIS A 74 1.05 -11.80 4.55
N CYS A 75 0.60 -10.57 4.31
CA CYS A 75 -0.13 -9.80 5.32
C CYS A 75 -1.48 -10.44 5.71
N ALA A 76 -2.09 -11.22 4.83
CA ALA A 76 -3.38 -11.86 5.08
C ALA A 76 -3.28 -13.18 5.86
N VAL A 77 -2.22 -13.98 5.64
CA VAL A 77 -2.16 -15.37 6.16
C VAL A 77 -0.89 -15.74 6.91
N ALA A 78 0.14 -14.90 6.92
CA ALA A 78 1.35 -15.22 7.66
C ALA A 78 1.08 -15.23 9.17
N LYS A 79 1.69 -16.19 9.87
CA LYS A 79 1.65 -16.28 11.33
C LYS A 79 2.79 -15.48 11.94
N ASN A 80 2.64 -15.04 13.19
CA ASN A 80 3.64 -14.31 13.98
C ASN A 80 3.95 -12.89 13.49
N ILE A 81 3.09 -12.33 12.62
CA ILE A 81 3.17 -10.94 12.17
C ILE A 81 2.19 -10.01 12.90
N GLU A 82 1.38 -10.55 13.80
CA GLU A 82 0.32 -9.86 14.53
C GLU A 82 0.89 -8.72 15.38
N LYS A 83 2.07 -8.94 15.96
CA LYS A 83 2.85 -7.93 16.70
C LYS A 83 3.30 -6.73 15.87
N TYR A 84 3.15 -6.80 14.55
CA TYR A 84 3.49 -5.72 13.61
C TYR A 84 2.26 -4.99 13.06
N SER A 85 1.09 -5.16 13.67
CA SER A 85 -0.12 -4.40 13.30
C SER A 85 0.18 -2.89 13.27
N GLY A 86 -0.42 -2.18 12.32
CA GLY A 86 -0.17 -0.77 12.05
C GLY A 86 1.06 -0.49 11.16
N SER A 87 1.84 -1.50 10.80
CA SER A 87 3.06 -1.34 10.00
C SER A 87 2.81 -1.31 8.49
N LEU A 88 3.82 -0.80 7.75
CA LEU A 88 3.91 -0.89 6.29
C LEU A 88 4.78 -2.08 5.89
N PHE A 89 4.30 -2.87 4.94
CA PHE A 89 5.02 -4.00 4.35
C PHE A 89 5.41 -3.74 2.89
N SER A 90 6.58 -4.21 2.48
CA SER A 90 6.98 -4.35 1.08
C SER A 90 7.86 -5.59 0.98
N ASP A 91 7.71 -6.35 -0.10
CA ASP A 91 8.49 -7.58 -0.31
C ASP A 91 8.40 -8.55 0.88
N CYS A 92 7.19 -8.71 1.45
CA CYS A 92 6.92 -9.53 2.63
C CYS A 92 7.76 -9.15 3.87
N ARG A 93 8.25 -7.90 3.94
CA ARG A 93 9.05 -7.39 5.06
C ARG A 93 8.52 -6.04 5.53
N ILE A 94 8.79 -5.73 6.79
CA ILE A 94 8.46 -4.43 7.38
C ILE A 94 9.37 -3.38 6.77
N VAL A 95 8.77 -2.24 6.44
CA VAL A 95 9.47 -1.06 5.93
C VAL A 95 9.31 0.08 6.92
N GLU A 96 10.38 0.85 7.10
CA GLU A 96 10.31 2.04 7.92
C GLU A 96 9.43 3.12 7.27
N LEU A 97 8.51 3.66 8.05
CA LEU A 97 7.66 4.77 7.62
C LEU A 97 8.45 6.07 7.47
N TYR A 98 8.14 6.84 6.42
CA TYR A 98 8.60 8.22 6.28
C TYR A 98 8.12 9.10 7.44
N LYS A 99 8.86 10.16 7.77
CA LYS A 99 8.55 11.06 8.90
C LYS A 99 7.10 11.56 8.90
N THR A 100 6.58 11.93 7.73
CA THR A 100 5.18 12.41 7.59
C THR A 100 4.16 11.32 7.94
N ALA A 101 4.43 10.06 7.57
CA ALA A 101 3.57 8.93 7.87
C ALA A 101 3.62 8.51 9.36
N LYS A 102 4.66 8.92 10.10
CA LYS A 102 4.80 8.69 11.54
C LYS A 102 4.10 9.75 12.41
N ASN A 103 3.45 10.76 11.80
CA ASN A 103 2.82 11.84 12.55
C ASN A 103 1.41 11.41 13.04
N PRO A 104 1.21 11.21 14.35
CA PRO A 104 -0.08 10.76 14.89
C PRO A 104 -1.20 11.78 14.71
N GLU A 105 -0.88 13.07 14.72
CA GLU A 105 -1.87 14.13 14.54
C GLU A 105 -2.37 14.19 13.09
N LEU A 106 -1.51 13.88 12.12
CA LEU A 106 -1.95 13.73 10.72
C LEU A 106 -2.86 12.51 10.54
N ALA A 107 -2.57 11.39 11.21
CA ALA A 107 -3.40 10.19 11.13
C ALA A 107 -4.80 10.46 11.72
N LYS A 108 -4.87 11.02 12.93
CA LYS A 108 -6.13 11.42 13.57
C LYS A 108 -6.91 12.44 12.72
N GLY A 109 -6.22 13.47 12.22
CA GLY A 109 -6.85 14.50 11.39
C GLY A 109 -7.41 13.94 10.08
N LEU A 110 -6.67 13.03 9.43
CA LEU A 110 -7.16 12.33 8.24
C LEU A 110 -8.40 11.49 8.56
N TRP A 111 -8.39 10.76 9.67
CA TRP A 111 -9.50 9.91 10.08
C TRP A 111 -10.79 10.74 10.28
N SER A 112 -10.73 11.77 11.13
CA SER A 112 -11.88 12.64 11.39
C SER A 112 -12.37 13.39 10.15
N LEU A 113 -11.47 13.79 9.26
CA LEU A 113 -11.87 14.39 7.99
C LEU A 113 -12.57 13.35 7.09
N SER A 114 -12.04 12.12 7.04
CA SER A 114 -12.60 11.05 6.21
C SER A 114 -14.00 10.68 6.67
N GLU A 115 -14.25 10.54 7.98
CA GLU A 115 -15.58 10.28 8.56
C GLU A 115 -16.61 11.33 8.12
N LYS A 116 -16.26 12.61 8.18
CA LYS A 116 -17.12 13.72 7.72
C LYS A 116 -17.40 13.64 6.22
N LEU A 117 -16.38 13.34 5.41
CA LEU A 117 -16.51 13.25 3.95
C LEU A 117 -17.42 12.10 3.53
N VAL A 118 -17.39 10.97 4.24
CA VAL A 118 -18.23 9.80 3.96
C VAL A 118 -19.51 9.72 4.82
N LYS A 119 -19.76 10.73 5.66
CA LYS A 119 -20.96 10.87 6.50
C LYS A 119 -21.16 9.72 7.51
N LEU A 120 -20.07 9.26 8.12
CA LEU A 120 -20.11 8.27 9.21
C LEU A 120 -20.23 8.93 10.59
N GLU A 121 -19.85 10.21 10.69
CA GLU A 121 -20.02 11.09 11.85
C GLU A 121 -20.36 12.52 11.41
#